data_AF-A0AAD5C4L6-F1
#
_entry.id   AF-A0AAD5C4L6-F1
#
_cell.length_a   1.000
_cell.length_b   1.000
_cell.length_c   1.000
_cell.angle_alpha   90.00
_cell.angle_beta   90.00
_cell.angle_gamma   90.00
#
_symmetry.space_group_name_H-M   'P 1'
#
loop_
_entity.id
_entity.type
_entity.pdbx_description
1 polymer ?
#
loop_
_entity_poly.entity_id
_entity_poly.type
_entity_poly.pdbx_seq_one_letter_code
_entity_poly.pdbx_strand_id
1 'polypeptide(L)'
;MSKEEFVKIQTHTLKVNIHCDGCKRKVKKILQKIDGVYKISIDPEQSKVIVSGVVDPDTLIKKLGKSGKLATVWGASKQVQQMQMPPPQQMKGGAPPNGGNGGNGN
;
A
#
# COMPACT_ATOMS: atom_id res chain seq x y z
N MET A 1 32.74 3.73 11.63
CA MET A 1 31.93 3.83 10.39
C MET A 1 31.25 2.48 10.28
N SER A 2 29.99 2.32 10.63
CA SER A 2 28.85 2.73 9.81
C SER A 2 27.67 3.02 10.72
N LYS A 3 27.23 4.26 10.71
CA LYS A 3 25.99 4.67 11.34
C LYS A 3 24.89 4.12 10.42
N GLU A 4 24.54 2.87 10.64
CA GLU A 4 23.37 2.25 10.04
C GLU A 4 22.17 2.96 10.67
N GLU A 5 21.89 4.16 10.15
CA GLU A 5 20.69 4.88 10.48
C GLU A 5 19.55 4.00 9.99
N PHE A 6 18.83 3.42 10.95
CA PHE A 6 17.47 2.97 10.76
C PHE A 6 16.65 4.17 10.31
N VAL A 7 16.73 4.49 9.02
CA VAL A 7 15.93 5.49 8.35
C VAL A 7 14.51 4.92 8.40
N LYS A 8 13.72 5.39 9.38
CA LYS A 8 12.34 4.94 9.61
C LYS A 8 11.50 5.31 8.39
N ILE A 9 11.42 4.42 7.41
CA ILE A 9 10.57 4.58 6.24
C ILE A 9 9.11 4.61 6.72
N GLN A 10 8.46 5.75 6.54
CA GLN A 10 7.05 5.95 6.88
C GLN A 10 6.20 5.81 5.61
N THR A 11 4.99 5.28 5.78
CA THR A 11 4.02 5.17 4.69
C THR A 11 2.91 6.18 4.92
N HIS A 12 2.79 7.15 4.02
CA HIS A 12 1.79 8.19 4.04
C HIS A 12 0.72 7.89 2.99
N THR A 13 -0.54 7.94 3.40
CA THR A 13 -1.67 7.83 2.48
C THR A 13 -2.28 9.22 2.27
N LEU A 14 -2.41 9.61 1.02
CA LEU A 14 -2.95 10.90 0.59
C LEU A 14 -4.14 10.64 -0.34
N LYS A 15 -5.21 11.41 -0.17
CA LYS A 15 -6.31 11.50 -1.14
C LYS A 15 -5.97 12.59 -2.13
N VAL A 16 -6.00 12.27 -3.42
CA VAL A 16 -5.72 13.24 -4.49
C VAL A 16 -6.80 13.12 -5.55
N ASN A 17 -7.33 14.26 -5.99
CA ASN A 17 -8.37 14.27 -7.01
C ASN A 17 -7.78 13.88 -8.39
N ILE A 18 -8.06 12.66 -8.86
CA ILE A 18 -7.56 12.14 -10.14
C ILE A 18 -8.75 11.94 -11.08
N HIS A 19 -8.88 12.83 -12.06
CA HIS A 19 -9.97 12.81 -13.06
C HIS A 19 -9.56 12.22 -14.41
N CYS A 20 -8.25 12.07 -14.65
CA CYS A 20 -7.72 11.59 -15.93
C CYS A 20 -6.36 10.93 -15.75
N ASP A 21 -5.93 10.15 -16.75
CA ASP A 21 -4.63 9.48 -16.71
C ASP A 21 -3.45 10.49 -16.70
N GLY A 22 -3.65 11.66 -17.32
CA GLY A 22 -2.70 12.78 -17.24
C GLY A 22 -2.48 13.29 -15.80
N CYS A 23 -3.53 13.34 -14.98
CA CYS A 23 -3.44 13.72 -13.58
C CYS A 23 -2.63 12.69 -12.79
N LYS A 24 -2.92 11.39 -12.96
CA LYS A 24 -2.17 10.27 -12.37
C LYS A 24 -0.68 10.35 -12.71
N ARG A 25 -0.35 10.51 -14.00
CA ARG A 25 1.05 10.57 -14.46
C ARG A 25 1.78 11.79 -13.89
N LYS A 26 1.12 12.94 -13.82
CA LYS A 26 1.68 14.16 -13.23
C LYS A 26 1.87 14.03 -11.72
N VAL A 27 0.93 13.43 -10.98
CA VAL A 27 1.08 13.13 -9.53
C VAL A 27 2.30 12.23 -9.30
N LYS A 28 2.39 11.11 -10.04
CA LYS A 28 3.53 10.18 -9.95
C LYS A 28 4.87 10.89 -10.18
N LYS A 29 4.96 11.73 -11.22
CA LYS A 29 6.19 12.47 -11.56
C LYS A 29 6.59 13.50 -10.49
N ILE A 30 5.61 14.14 -9.84
CA ILE A 30 5.88 15.10 -8.76
C ILE A 30 6.44 14.37 -7.54
N LEU A 31 5.78 13.27 -7.12
CA LEU A 31 6.18 12.50 -5.95
C LEU A 31 7.56 11.85 -6.13
N GLN A 32 7.88 11.38 -7.35
CA GLN A 32 9.22 10.85 -7.66
C GLN A 32 10.33 11.90 -7.64
N LYS A 33 9.99 13.18 -7.80
CA LYS A 33 10.95 14.29 -7.71
C LYS A 33 11.21 14.74 -6.27
N ILE A 34 10.51 14.17 -5.29
CA ILE A 34 10.68 14.52 -3.88
C ILE A 34 11.77 13.62 -3.31
N ASP A 35 12.80 14.26 -2.76
CA ASP A 35 13.90 13.57 -2.09
C ASP A 35 13.38 12.84 -0.83
N GLY A 36 13.85 11.62 -0.61
CA GLY A 36 13.37 10.76 0.49
C GLY A 36 12.14 9.89 0.16
N VAL A 37 11.53 10.00 -1.03
CA VAL A 37 10.49 9.07 -1.48
C VAL A 37 11.11 7.80 -2.07
N TYR A 38 10.77 6.65 -1.50
CA TYR A 38 11.26 5.34 -1.95
C TYR A 38 10.25 4.61 -2.84
N LYS A 39 8.96 4.63 -2.47
CA LYS A 39 7.90 3.91 -3.21
C LYS A 39 6.63 4.75 -3.31
N ILE A 40 5.96 4.66 -4.46
CA ILE A 40 4.70 5.35 -4.73
C ILE A 40 3.70 4.34 -5.32
N SER A 41 2.56 4.18 -4.67
CA SER A 41 1.40 3.45 -5.17
C SER A 41 0.26 4.44 -5.44
N ILE A 42 -0.46 4.28 -6.55
CA ILE A 42 -1.58 5.14 -6.91
C ILE A 42 -2.75 4.26 -7.26
N ASP A 43 -3.85 4.44 -6.54
CA ASP A 43 -5.14 3.79 -6.73
C ASP A 43 -6.10 4.81 -7.35
N PRO A 44 -6.25 4.83 -8.69
CA PRO A 44 -7.14 5.78 -9.36
C PRO A 44 -8.61 5.52 -9.02
N GLU A 45 -8.99 4.26 -8.76
CA GLU A 45 -10.36 3.86 -8.39
C GLU A 45 -10.84 4.56 -7.11
N GLN A 46 -9.96 4.68 -6.12
CA GLN A 46 -10.26 5.33 -4.84
C GLN A 46 -9.71 6.77 -4.75
N SER A 47 -9.09 7.28 -5.82
CA SER A 47 -8.37 8.57 -5.80
C SER A 47 -7.38 8.65 -4.62
N LYS A 48 -6.68 7.54 -4.39
CA LYS A 48 -5.80 7.32 -3.24
C LYS A 48 -4.36 7.16 -3.71
N VAL A 49 -3.43 7.73 -2.95
CA VAL A 49 -2.00 7.72 -3.23
C VAL A 49 -1.27 7.32 -1.98
N ILE A 50 -0.43 6.30 -2.07
CA ILE A 50 0.37 5.77 -0.97
C ILE A 50 1.82 6.09 -1.29
N VAL A 51 2.51 6.76 -0.37
CA VAL A 51 3.91 7.17 -0.51
C VAL A 51 4.69 6.58 0.65
N SER A 52 5.70 5.76 0.36
CA SER A 52 6.62 5.25 1.37
C SER A 52 7.96 5.96 1.24
N GLY A 53 8.44 6.56 2.33
CA GLY A 53 9.67 7.34 2.36
C GLY A 53 9.94 7.98 3.71
N VAL A 54 10.99 8.78 3.77
CA VAL A 54 11.31 9.65 4.92
C VAL A 54 10.95 11.08 4.61
N VAL A 55 9.67 11.31 4.37
CA VAL A 55 9.14 12.62 3.99
C VAL A 55 7.83 12.89 4.70
N ASP A 56 7.66 14.13 5.16
CA ASP A 56 6.44 14.56 5.83
C ASP A 56 5.24 14.66 4.88
N PRO A 57 4.03 14.31 5.34
CA PRO A 57 2.81 14.44 4.55
C PRO A 57 2.53 15.88 4.14
N ASP A 58 2.92 16.86 4.97
CA ASP A 58 2.75 18.28 4.68
C ASP A 58 3.60 18.73 3.47
N THR A 59 4.84 18.25 3.40
CA THR A 59 5.73 18.48 2.25
C THR A 59 5.14 17.89 0.97
N LEU A 60 4.57 16.67 1.05
CA LEU A 60 3.89 16.04 -0.08
C LEU A 60 2.69 16.88 -0.54
N ILE A 61 1.84 17.32 0.38
CA ILE A 61 0.66 18.16 0.08
C ILE A 61 1.09 19.49 -0.55
N LYS A 62 2.10 20.17 0.02
CA LYS A 62 2.62 21.44 -0.50
C LYS A 62 3.20 21.31 -1.91
N LYS A 63 3.92 20.22 -2.20
CA LYS A 63 4.48 19.94 -3.55
C LYS A 63 3.38 19.64 -4.56
N LEU A 64 2.35 18.90 -4.17
CA LEU A 64 1.18 18.63 -5.02
C LEU A 64 0.36 19.90 -5.27
N GLY A 65 0.15 20.72 -4.23
CA GLY A 65 -0.53 22.00 -4.30
C GLY A 65 0.14 22.99 -5.25
N LYS A 66 1.48 23.08 -5.23
CA LYS A 66 2.25 23.88 -6.21
C LYS A 66 1.99 23.49 -7.67
N SER A 67 1.56 22.25 -7.91
CA SER A 67 1.26 21.74 -9.25
C SER A 67 -0.22 21.87 -9.63
N GLY A 68 -1.03 22.49 -8.77
CA GLY A 68 -2.48 22.63 -8.93
C GLY A 68 -3.29 21.39 -8.52
N LYS A 69 -2.69 20.45 -7.77
CA LYS A 69 -3.41 19.27 -7.27
C LYS A 69 -3.62 19.40 -5.78
N LEU A 70 -4.87 19.54 -5.37
CA LEU A 70 -5.24 19.47 -3.97
C LEU A 70 -5.08 18.02 -3.50
N ALA A 71 -4.33 17.85 -2.42
CA ALA A 71 -4.10 16.59 -1.76
C ALA A 71 -4.44 16.74 -0.28
N THR A 72 -5.11 15.76 0.30
CA THR A 72 -5.42 15.72 1.73
C THR A 72 -4.89 14.43 2.35
N VAL A 73 -4.53 14.45 3.63
CA VAL A 73 -4.08 13.22 4.30
C VAL A 73 -5.28 12.29 4.45
N TRP A 74 -5.14 11.05 3.97
CA TRP A 74 -6.20 10.04 4.03
C TRP A 74 -5.97 9.17 5.27
N GLY A 75 -6.46 9.65 6.40
CA GLY A 75 -6.37 8.98 7.71
C GLY A 75 -5.06 9.26 8.46
N ALA A 76 -5.12 9.21 9.79
CA ALA A 76 -3.96 9.35 10.67
C ALA A 76 -2.93 8.27 10.33
N SER A 77 -1.68 8.67 10.11
CA SER A 77 -0.55 7.79 9.82
C SER A 77 -0.34 6.80 10.96
N LYS A 78 -0.95 5.61 10.89
CA LYS A 78 -0.46 4.46 11.65
C LYS A 78 0.84 4.03 10.99
N GLN A 79 1.95 4.29 11.67
CA GLN A 79 3.26 3.74 11.34
C GLN A 79 3.12 2.22 11.27
N VAL A 80 3.02 1.66 10.06
CA VAL A 80 3.04 0.21 9.89
C VAL A 80 4.49 -0.22 10.06
N GLN A 81 4.85 -0.57 11.28
CA GLN A 81 6.01 -1.39 11.54
C GLN A 81 5.87 -2.67 10.70
N GLN A 82 6.82 -2.84 9.78
CA GLN A 82 7.42 -4.12 9.41
C GLN A 82 6.47 -5.26 8.96
N MET A 83 6.50 -5.50 7.65
CA MET A 83 6.64 -6.84 7.06
C MET A 83 5.68 -7.93 7.59
N GLN A 84 4.46 -8.02 7.07
CA GLN A 84 3.67 -9.25 7.13
C GLN A 84 3.15 -9.60 5.73
N MET A 85 3.88 -10.50 5.06
CA MET A 85 3.30 -11.33 4.01
C MET A 85 2.16 -12.15 4.64
N PRO A 86 0.98 -12.30 4.01
CA PRO A 86 -0.01 -13.25 4.50
C PRO A 86 0.53 -14.69 4.32
N PRO A 87 0.28 -15.60 5.28
CA PRO A 87 0.60 -17.02 5.10
C PRO A 87 -0.22 -17.60 3.93
N PRO A 88 0.31 -18.58 3.18
CA PRO A 88 -0.47 -19.27 2.15
C PRO A 88 -1.67 -19.96 2.81
N GLN A 89 -2.88 -19.53 2.44
CA GLN A 89 -4.13 -20.03 2.98
C GLN A 89 -4.43 -21.44 2.44
N GLN A 90 -4.60 -22.38 3.38
CA GLN A 90 -5.04 -23.75 3.15
C GLN A 90 -6.39 -23.80 2.44
N MET A 91 -6.48 -24.55 1.34
CA MET A 91 -7.76 -24.96 0.77
C MET A 91 -8.33 -26.14 1.57
N LYS A 92 -9.47 -25.88 2.21
CA LYS A 92 -10.25 -26.82 3.03
C LYS A 92 -11.50 -27.18 2.21
N GLY A 93 -11.57 -28.41 1.69
CA GLY A 93 -12.76 -28.97 1.07
C GLY A 93 -13.37 -30.04 1.97
N GLY A 94 -14.60 -29.82 2.45
CA GLY A 94 -15.31 -30.73 3.35
C GLY A 94 -16.37 -31.60 2.66
N ALA A 95 -16.30 -32.91 2.96
CA ALA A 95 -17.36 -33.87 3.36
C ALA A 95 -18.57 -34.19 2.43
N PRO A 96 -19.41 -35.21 2.75
CA PRO A 96 -19.32 -36.68 2.56
C PRO A 96 -20.55 -37.19 1.71
N PRO A 97 -21.15 -38.43 1.74
CA PRO A 97 -20.87 -39.70 2.44
C PRO A 97 -21.06 -41.03 1.61
N ASN A 98 -20.81 -42.15 2.30
CA ASN A 98 -21.54 -43.45 2.25
C ASN A 98 -21.15 -44.58 1.26
N GLY A 99 -21.27 -45.82 1.77
CA GLY A 99 -21.16 -47.12 1.09
C GLY A 99 -19.83 -47.82 1.38
N GLY A 100 -19.74 -49.02 1.96
CA GLY A 100 -20.70 -50.06 2.28
C GLY A 100 -19.96 -51.25 2.91
N ASN A 101 -20.73 -52.10 3.56
CA ASN A 101 -20.41 -53.29 4.35
C ASN A 101 -19.70 -54.43 3.56
N GLY A 102 -18.85 -55.20 4.25
CA GLY A 102 -18.48 -56.59 3.92
C GLY A 102 -16.98 -56.82 4.13
N GLY A 103 -16.48 -57.79 4.90
CA GLY A 103 -17.06 -58.95 5.54
C GLY A 103 -15.90 -59.76 6.13
N ASN A 104 -16.20 -60.49 7.19
CA ASN A 104 -15.34 -61.42 7.91
C ASN A 104 -14.87 -62.59 7.02
N GLY A 105 -13.62 -63.05 7.19
CA GLY A 105 -13.18 -64.37 6.75
C GLY A 105 -11.83 -64.75 7.36
N ASN A 106 -11.82 -65.85 8.10
CA ASN A 106 -10.68 -66.53 8.73
C ASN A 106 -9.48 -66.72 7.77
#